data_AF-A0A254TI55-F1
#
_entry.id   AF-A0A254TI55-F1
#
_cell.length_a   1.000
_cell.length_b   1.000
_cell.length_c   1.000
_cell.angle_alpha   90.00
_cell.angle_beta   90.00
_cell.angle_gamma   90.00
#
_symmetry.space_group_name_H-M   'P 1'
#
loop_
_entity.id
_entity.type
_entity.pdbx_description
1 polymer ?
#
loop_
_entity_poly.entity_id
_entity_poly.type
_entity_poly.pdbx_seq_one_letter_code
_entity_poly.pdbx_strand_id
1 'polypeptide(L)' 'MDKFLHFSGIDIVNPDIVIVRDGDAYRLLHGHLRLANVMRATDEIEVEVKGEGPVKIRKTGNGYTAGTDGRRVPLCRD' A
#
# COMPACT_ATOMS: atom_id res chain seq x y z
N MET A 1 3.14 -3.73 26.36
CA MET A 1 4.60 -3.86 26.14
C MET A 1 4.73 -4.43 24.75
N ASP A 2 4.60 -3.56 23.76
CA ASP A 2 4.45 -3.98 22.37
C ASP A 2 5.81 -3.91 21.71
N LYS A 3 6.45 -5.09 21.66
CA LYS A 3 7.72 -5.31 20.98
C LYS A 3 7.46 -5.28 19.47
N PHE A 4 7.72 -4.14 18.82
CA PHE A 4 7.85 -4.10 17.37
C PHE A 4 9.17 -4.77 16.98
N LEU A 5 9.04 -5.90 16.29
CA LEU A 5 10.15 -6.74 15.85
C LEU A 5 10.89 -6.15 14.64
N HIS A 6 12.15 -6.58 14.59
CA HIS A 6 13.26 -6.19 13.73
C HIS A 6 12.99 -6.35 12.22
N PHE A 7 13.60 -5.47 11.44
CA PHE A 7 13.73 -5.54 9.97
C PHE A 7 14.65 -6.70 9.55
N SER A 8 14.15 -7.61 8.71
CA SER A 8 14.94 -8.42 7.78
C SER A 8 14.03 -8.99 6.67
N GLY A 9 14.26 -8.62 5.41
CA GLY A 9 13.53 -9.15 4.26
C GLY A 9 12.12 -8.58 4.11
N ILE A 10 11.83 -7.93 2.98
CA ILE A 10 10.58 -7.21 2.73
C ILE A 10 9.48 -8.23 2.43
N ASP A 11 8.82 -8.70 3.48
CA ASP A 11 7.46 -9.29 3.43
C ASP A 11 6.62 -8.53 4.45
N ILE A 12 6.44 -7.22 4.23
CA ILE A 12 5.49 -6.43 5.01
C ILE A 12 4.11 -6.67 4.42
N VAL A 13 3.58 -7.88 4.60
CA VAL A 13 2.14 -8.12 4.49
C VAL A 13 1.53 -7.25 5.58
N ASN A 14 1.07 -6.04 5.24
CA ASN A 14 0.48 -5.13 6.20
C ASN A 14 -1.02 -5.40 6.26
N PRO A 15 -1.52 -6.26 7.18
CA PRO A 15 -2.93 -6.62 7.23
C PRO A 15 -3.83 -5.42 7.52
N ASP A 16 -3.25 -4.30 7.99
CA ASP A 16 -3.97 -3.08 8.35
C ASP A 16 -4.25 -2.18 7.13
N ILE A 17 -3.72 -2.48 5.94
CA ILE A 17 -3.98 -1.72 4.72
C ILE A 17 -4.65 -2.63 3.69
N VAL A 18 -5.89 -2.31 3.34
CA VAL A 18 -6.67 -3.08 2.37
C VAL A 18 -6.95 -2.20 1.17
N ILE A 19 -6.42 -2.58 0.01
CA ILE A 19 -6.78 -1.99 -1.28
C ILE A 19 -7.48 -3.05 -2.14
N VAL A 20 -8.36 -2.60 -3.01
CA VAL A 20 -9.04 -3.45 -4.00
C VAL A 20 -8.94 -2.84 -5.39
N ARG A 21 -8.97 -3.69 -6.40
CA ARG A 21 -9.11 -3.27 -7.78
C ARG A 21 -10.49 -2.66 -8.00
N ASP A 22 -10.55 -1.45 -8.54
CA ASP A 22 -11.79 -0.73 -8.89
C ASP A 22 -11.64 -0.14 -10.30
N GLY A 23 -12.09 -0.91 -11.31
CA GLY A 23 -11.90 -0.57 -12.72
C GLY A 23 -10.42 -0.43 -13.11
N ASP A 24 -10.05 0.75 -13.58
CA ASP A 24 -8.69 1.11 -13.97
C ASP A 24 -7.84 1.70 -12.82
N ALA A 25 -8.33 1.67 -11.59
CA ALA A 25 -7.66 2.18 -10.41
C ALA A 25 -7.62 1.14 -9.27
N TYR A 26 -6.90 1.49 -8.21
CA TYR A 26 -7.10 0.87 -6.91
C TYR A 26 -7.89 1.79 -5.99
N ARG A 27 -8.64 1.20 -5.07
CA ARG A 27 -9.36 1.90 -4.02
C ARG A 27 -8.87 1.44 -2.66
N LEU A 28 -8.60 2.37 -1.77
CA LEU A 28 -8.25 2.09 -0.37
C LEU A 28 -9.52 1.87 0.45
N LEU A 29 -9.74 0.65 0.93
CA LEU A 29 -10.90 0.31 1.76
C LEU A 29 -10.60 0.46 3.26
N HIS A 30 -9.38 0.16 3.68
CA HIS A 30 -8.98 0.21 5.09
C HIS A 30 -7.52 0.65 5.24
N GLY A 31 -7.19 1.23 6.40
CA GLY A 31 -5.80 1.59 6.71
C GLY A 31 -5.38 3.01 6.34
N HIS A 32 -6.30 3.95 6.13
CA HIS A 32 -5.99 5.35 5.78
C HIS A 32 -4.90 5.98 6.66
N LEU A 33 -5.07 5.94 7.99
CA LEU A 33 -4.09 6.48 8.93
C LEU A 33 -2.78 5.69 8.93
N ARG A 34 -2.86 4.36 8.79
CA ARG A 34 -1.67 3.51 8.73
C ARG A 34 -0.85 3.80 7.48
N LEU A 35 -1.49 3.87 6.32
CA LEU A 35 -0.87 4.23 5.05
C LEU A 35 -0.23 5.62 5.14
N ALA A 36 -0.96 6.61 5.68
CA ALA A 36 -0.42 7.96 5.87
C ALA A 36 0.82 7.97 6.79
N ASN A 37 0.79 7.23 7.90
CA ASN A 37 1.92 7.15 8.82
C ASN A 37 3.12 6.45 8.20
N VAL A 38 2.93 5.33 7.50
CA VAL A 38 4.04 4.65 6.83
C VAL A 38 4.62 5.52 5.72
N MET A 39 3.78 6.19 4.92
CA MET A 39 4.20 7.09 3.83
C MET A 39 4.83 8.42 4.30
N ARG A 40 4.91 8.67 5.61
CA ARG A 40 5.74 9.74 6.18
C ARG A 40 7.20 9.32 6.30
N ALA A 41 7.47 8.03 6.47
CA ALA A 41 8.81 7.49 6.68
C ALA A 41 9.41 6.83 5.43
N THR A 42 8.56 6.35 4.51
CA THR A 42 8.97 5.75 3.22
C THR A 42 8.14 6.33 2.08
N ASP A 43 8.67 6.26 0.86
CA ASP A 43 7.95 6.64 -0.35
C ASP A 43 7.20 5.47 -1.02
N GLU A 44 7.49 4.24 -0.60
CA GLU A 44 6.89 3.02 -1.17
C GLU A 44 6.62 1.97 -0.08
N ILE A 45 5.51 1.24 -0.24
CA ILE A 45 5.18 0.03 0.53
C ILE A 45 4.59 -1.02 -0.41
N GLU A 46 4.65 -2.27 0.01
CA GLU A 46 3.95 -3.38 -0.65
C GLU A 46 2.75 -3.81 0.21
N VAL A 47 1.65 -4.17 -0.45
CA VAL A 47 0.44 -4.72 0.19
C VAL A 47 -0.08 -5.91 -0.60
N GLU A 48 -0.60 -6.92 0.09
CA GLU A 48 -1.20 -8.08 -0.57
C GLU A 48 -2.63 -7.75 -1.01
N VAL A 49 -2.92 -7.90 -2.30
CA VAL A 49 -4.27 -7.73 -2.87
C VAL A 49 -4.86 -9.09 -3.19
N LYS A 50 -5.99 -9.41 -2.56
CA LYS A 50 -6.66 -10.69 -2.73
C LYS A 50 -6.99 -10.96 -4.20
N GLY A 51 -6.40 -12.01 -4.77
CA GLY A 51 -6.62 -12.43 -6.15
C GLY A 51 -5.70 -11.76 -7.19
N GLU A 52 -4.83 -10.83 -6.78
CA GLU A 52 -3.86 -10.18 -7.66
C GLU A 52 -2.40 -10.36 -7.17
N GLY A 53 -2.21 -10.58 -5.86
CA GLY A 53 -0.89 -10.75 -5.25
C GLY A 53 -0.34 -9.43 -4.70
N PRO A 54 0.99 -9.34 -4.52
CA PRO A 54 1.63 -8.16 -3.94
C PRO A 54 1.54 -6.96 -4.89
N VAL A 55 1.06 -5.83 -4.37
CA VAL A 55 0.91 -4.57 -5.10
C VAL A 55 1.70 -3.47 -4.38
N LYS A 56 2.51 -2.72 -5.13
CA LYS A 56 3.31 -1.62 -4.59
C LYS A 56 2.54 -0.32 -4.61
N ILE A 57 2.32 0.27 -3.43
CA ILE A 57 1.79 1.62 -3.28
C ILE A 57 2.98 2.58 -3.16
N ARG A 58 2.97 3.65 -3.96
CA ARG A 58 4.01 4.69 -3.95
C ARG A 58 3.43 6.08 -3.84
N LYS A 59 4.12 6.93 -3.10
CA LYS A 59 3.86 8.36 -2.96
C LYS A 59 4.19 9.10 -4.25
N THR A 60 3.27 9.97 -4.65
CA THR A 60 3.46 10.95 -5.72
C THR A 60 3.22 12.35 -5.16
N GLY A 61 3.59 13.39 -5.90
CA GLY A 61 3.34 14.78 -5.49
C GLY A 61 1.85 15.08 -5.24
N ASN A 62 0.94 14.33 -5.89
CA ASN A 62 -0.51 14.55 -5.83
C ASN A 62 -1.29 13.42 -5.15
N GLY A 63 -0.63 12.48 -4.46
CA GLY A 63 -1.32 11.39 -3.78
C GLY A 63 -0.55 10.07 -3.77
N TYR A 64 -1.24 8.99 -4.12
CA TYR A 64 -0.67 7.64 -4.19
C TYR A 64 -0.97 6.99 -5.54
N THR A 65 -0.06 6.13 -5.99
CA THR A 65 -0.27 5.20 -7.10
C THR A 65 -0.02 3.79 -6.62
N ALA A 66 -0.72 2.81 -7.18
CA ALA A 66 -0.56 1.40 -6.88
C ALA A 66 -0.39 0.58 -8.16
N GLY A 67 0.37 -0.52 -8.09
CA GLY A 67 0.46 -1.48 -9.19
C GLY A 67 1.63 -2.45 -9.10
N THR A 68 1.72 -3.30 -10.11
CA THR A 68 2.73 -4.35 -10.31
C THR A 68 3.52 -4.11 -11.61
N ASP A 69 4.77 -4.56 -11.66
CA ASP A 69 5.57 -4.70 -12.89
C ASP A 69 5.51 -3.52 -13.88
N GLY A 70 5.80 -2.32 -13.37
CA GLY A 70 5.93 -1.11 -14.19
C GLY A 70 4.61 -0.47 -14.61
N ARG A 71 3.45 -1.14 -14.41
CA ARG A 71 2.13 -0.54 -14.62
C ARG A 71 1.61 0.00 -13.30
N ARG A 72 1.49 1.34 -13.20
CA ARG A 72 0.98 2.04 -12.02
C ARG A 72 -0.30 2.77 -12.38
N VAL A 73 -1.30 2.67 -11.51
CA VAL A 73 -2.57 3.37 -11.63
C VAL A 73 -2.86 4.17 -10.36
N PRO A 74 -3.78 5.15 -10.39
CA PRO A 74 -4.14 5.91 -9.20
C PRO A 74 -4.64 5.00 -8.06
N LEU A 75 -4.28 5.35 -6.83
CA LEU A 75 -4.91 4.81 -5.62
C LEU A 75 -5.86 5.88 -5.07
N CYS A 76 -7.15 5.67 -5.31
CA CYS A 76 -8.22 6.54 -4.86
C CYS A 76 -8.50 6.34 -3.37
N ARG A 77 -8.69 7.46 -2.67
CA ARG A 77 -9.12 7.54 -1.27
C ARG A 77 -10.45 8.29 -1.33
N ASP A 78 -11.55 7.64 -0.97
CA ASP A 78 -12.83 8.34 -0.83
C ASP A 78 -12.80 9.35 0.32
#